data_AF-A0A1U8J2T8-F1
#
_entry.id   AF-A0A1U8J2T8-F1
#
_cell.length_a   1.000
_cell.length_b   1.000
_cell.length_c   1.000
_cell.angle_alpha   90.00
_cell.angle_beta   90.00
_cell.angle_gamma   90.00
#
_symmetry.space_group_name_H-M   'P 1'
#
loop_
_entity.id
_entity.type
_entity.pdbx_description
1 polymer ?
#
loop_
_entity_poly.entity_id
_entity_poly.type
_entity_poly.pdbx_seq_one_letter_code
_entity_poly.pdbx_strand_id
1 'polypeptide(L)'
;MNVSEDESQLSTIARQGSGSACRSLFGGFVKWIMGKEDDGSDSLAVQLVDEKHWEDLFIIIVVSKECLEKVKQYLFLLNHENLTCFCLRERCRGIELQSFWVCVHVIFGHDIQANLEMSFGCSQTMTLGRD
;
A
#
# COMPACT_ATOMS: atom_id res chain seq x y z
N MET A 1 26.74 8.70 0.77
CA MET A 1 26.67 7.68 -0.30
C MET A 1 25.98 8.35 -1.47
N ASN A 2 26.64 8.49 -2.62
CA ASN A 2 26.07 9.11 -3.81
C ASN A 2 25.72 7.99 -4.78
N VAL A 3 24.56 7.37 -4.58
CA VAL A 3 24.09 6.25 -5.39
C VAL A 3 23.28 6.84 -6.54
N SER A 4 23.74 6.65 -7.78
CA SER A 4 23.06 7.09 -9.00
C SER A 4 22.10 6.01 -9.51
N GLU A 5 21.29 5.45 -8.62
CA GLU A 5 20.29 4.43 -8.97
C GLU A 5 18.94 5.07 -9.21
N ASP A 6 18.15 4.44 -10.07
CA ASP A 6 16.77 4.82 -10.33
C ASP A 6 15.91 4.65 -9.06
N GLU A 7 14.94 5.53 -8.82
CA GLU A 7 14.08 5.50 -7.63
C GLU A 7 13.34 4.15 -7.49
N SER A 8 13.05 3.49 -8.62
CA SER A 8 12.46 2.17 -8.61
C SER A 8 13.41 1.12 -8.02
N GLN A 9 14.72 1.18 -8.31
CA GLN A 9 15.70 0.26 -7.72
C GLN A 9 15.91 0.51 -6.22
N LEU A 10 15.90 1.78 -5.82
CA LEU A 10 15.94 2.16 -4.41
C LEU A 10 14.70 1.64 -3.64
N SER A 11 13.58 1.46 -4.32
CA SER A 11 12.36 0.90 -3.72
C SER A 11 12.55 -0.54 -3.23
N THR A 12 13.38 -1.34 -3.90
CA THR A 12 13.75 -2.69 -3.45
C THR A 12 14.47 -2.66 -2.12
N ILE A 13 15.38 -1.69 -1.93
CA ILE A 13 16.12 -1.51 -0.69
C ILE A 13 15.18 -1.03 0.43
N ALA A 14 14.34 -0.02 0.15
CA ALA A 14 13.36 0.49 1.12
C ALA A 14 12.38 -0.59 1.59
N ARG A 15 11.96 -1.49 0.68
CA ARG A 15 11.10 -2.64 0.99
C ARG A 15 11.70 -3.56 2.05
N GLN A 16 13.03 -3.78 2.03
CA GLN A 16 13.71 -4.65 3.00
C GLN A 16 13.67 -4.08 4.43
N GLY A 17 13.58 -2.75 4.58
CA GLY A 17 13.34 -2.13 5.88
C GLY A 17 11.88 -2.20 6.30
N SER A 18 10.97 -1.83 5.40
CA SER A 18 9.52 -1.94 5.59
C SER A 18 8.82 -2.02 4.24
N GLY A 19 7.90 -2.98 4.07
CA GLY A 19 7.15 -3.15 2.82
C GLY A 19 6.34 -1.93 2.39
N SER A 20 5.91 -1.06 3.32
CA SER A 20 5.22 0.19 2.96
C SER A 20 6.17 1.31 2.55
N ALA A 21 7.43 1.28 2.99
CA ALA A 21 8.41 2.35 2.74
C ALA A 21 8.80 2.47 1.27
N CYS A 22 8.72 1.39 0.49
CA CYS A 22 9.04 1.41 -0.94
C CYS A 22 8.14 2.38 -1.73
N ARG A 23 6.89 2.59 -1.31
CA ARG A 23 5.95 3.51 -1.97
C ARG A 23 6.15 4.97 -1.60
N SER A 24 6.87 5.25 -0.51
CA SER A 24 7.13 6.63 -0.05
C SER A 24 8.28 7.31 -0.79
N LEU A 25 8.94 6.62 -1.73
CA LEU A 25 9.97 7.21 -2.57
C LEU A 25 9.40 8.12 -3.66
N PHE A 26 8.14 7.92 -4.03
CA PHE A 26 7.46 8.66 -5.10
C PHE A 26 6.34 9.55 -4.55
N GLY A 27 6.08 10.66 -5.22
CA GLY A 27 4.90 11.51 -5.00
C GLY A 27 3.65 10.96 -5.71
N GLY A 28 2.48 11.51 -5.38
CA GLY A 28 1.22 11.17 -6.04
C GLY A 28 0.72 9.75 -5.75
N PHE A 29 0.21 9.08 -6.78
CA PHE A 29 -0.31 7.72 -6.67
C PHE A 29 0.73 6.70 -7.11
N VAL A 30 0.99 5.71 -6.25
CA VAL A 30 2.08 4.75 -6.43
C VAL A 30 1.55 3.33 -6.34
N LYS A 31 1.92 2.51 -7.30
CA LYS A 31 1.67 1.07 -7.29
C LYS A 31 2.90 0.34 -6.78
N TRP A 32 2.72 -0.59 -5.85
CA TRP A 32 3.73 -1.60 -5.56
C TRP A 32 3.43 -2.86 -6.38
N ILE A 33 4.37 -3.26 -7.22
CA ILE A 33 4.34 -4.51 -7.96
C ILE A 33 4.86 -5.60 -7.03
N MET A 34 4.07 -6.65 -6.81
CA MET A 34 4.44 -7.74 -5.90
C MET A 34 5.68 -8.51 -6.35
N GLY A 35 5.94 -8.55 -7.67
CA GLY A 35 6.95 -9.41 -8.28
C GLY A 35 6.51 -10.87 -8.40
N LYS A 36 7.24 -11.64 -9.20
CA LYS A 36 7.08 -13.08 -9.42
C LYS A 36 8.37 -13.85 -9.17
N GLU A 37 9.51 -13.17 -9.21
CA GLU A 37 10.80 -13.81 -9.01
C GLU A 37 11.03 -14.10 -7.52
N ASP A 38 11.58 -15.26 -7.21
CA ASP A 38 11.83 -15.70 -5.83
C ASP A 38 12.86 -14.81 -5.10
N ASP A 39 13.72 -14.11 -5.86
CA ASP A 39 14.69 -13.16 -5.34
C ASP A 39 14.05 -11.79 -4.98
N GLY A 40 12.80 -11.57 -5.41
CA GLY A 40 12.07 -10.32 -5.24
C GLY A 40 12.73 -9.14 -5.95
N SER A 41 13.53 -9.37 -6.99
CA SER A 41 14.18 -8.32 -7.79
C SER A 41 13.19 -7.50 -8.60
N ASP A 42 12.05 -8.09 -8.96
CA ASP A 42 10.99 -7.48 -9.76
C ASP A 42 9.84 -6.88 -8.91
N SER A 43 10.00 -6.88 -7.59
CA SER A 43 9.02 -6.34 -6.64
C SER A 43 9.32 -4.89 -6.30
N LEU A 44 8.84 -3.99 -7.16
CA LEU A 44 9.22 -2.59 -7.23
C LEU A 44 8.02 -1.65 -7.01
N ALA A 45 8.28 -0.45 -6.49
CA ALA A 45 7.32 0.64 -6.53
C ALA A 45 7.44 1.40 -7.86
N VAL A 46 6.29 1.76 -8.43
CA VAL A 46 6.14 2.49 -9.68
C VAL A 46 5.10 3.58 -9.49
N GLN A 47 5.47 4.81 -9.83
CA GLN A 47 4.55 5.95 -9.85
C GLN A 47 3.55 5.77 -11.00
N LEU A 48 2.24 5.89 -10.70
CA LEU A 48 1.18 5.85 -11.69
C LEU A 48 0.92 7.25 -12.25
N VAL A 49 0.75 8.21 -11.36
CA VAL A 49 0.54 9.63 -11.66
C VAL A 49 1.19 10.46 -10.55
N ASP A 50 1.63 11.67 -10.89
CA ASP A 50 2.23 12.60 -9.94
C ASP A 50 1.19 13.21 -9.00
N GLU A 51 1.65 13.96 -8.01
CA GLU A 51 0.80 14.69 -7.07
C GLU A 51 -0.06 15.78 -7.73
N LYS A 52 0.33 16.25 -8.92
CA LYS A 52 -0.38 17.30 -9.68
C LYS A 52 -1.54 16.75 -10.50
N HIS A 53 -1.59 15.45 -10.72
CA HIS A 53 -2.68 14.81 -11.42
C HIS A 53 -4.03 15.02 -10.71
N TRP A 54 -4.05 15.10 -9.38
CA TRP A 54 -5.30 15.27 -8.60
C TRP A 54 -5.13 16.27 -7.45
N GLU A 55 -4.93 17.55 -7.77
CA GLU A 55 -4.66 18.61 -6.78
C GLU A 55 -5.83 18.89 -5.83
N ASP A 56 -7.07 18.63 -6.26
CA ASP A 56 -8.28 18.84 -5.45
C ASP A 56 -8.50 17.75 -4.37
N LEU A 57 -7.65 16.72 -4.32
CA LEU A 57 -7.76 15.65 -3.33
C LEU A 57 -7.11 16.05 -2.00
N PHE A 58 -7.91 16.10 -0.94
CA PHE A 58 -7.42 16.39 0.42
C PHE A 58 -7.58 15.18 1.34
N ILE A 59 -6.56 14.90 2.14
CA ILE A 59 -6.56 13.82 3.14
C ILE A 59 -6.70 14.45 4.53
N ILE A 60 -7.73 14.04 5.27
CA ILE A 60 -7.96 14.46 6.67
C ILE A 60 -7.66 13.26 7.58
N ILE A 61 -6.70 13.43 8.49
CA ILE A 61 -6.33 12.40 9.46
C ILE A 61 -6.87 12.81 10.83
N VAL A 62 -7.82 12.04 11.36
CA VAL A 62 -8.35 12.22 12.72
C VAL A 62 -7.66 11.23 13.65
N VAL A 63 -6.86 11.75 14.59
CA VAL A 63 -6.15 10.92 15.57
C VAL A 63 -7.03 10.72 16.80
N SER A 64 -7.47 9.49 17.05
CA SER A 64 -8.19 9.12 18.27
C SER A 64 -7.22 8.73 19.39
N LYS A 65 -7.66 8.88 20.65
CA LYS A 65 -6.85 8.48 21.83
C LYS A 65 -6.51 6.98 21.84
N GLU A 66 -7.38 6.14 21.28
CA GLU A 66 -7.13 4.69 21.17
C GLU A 66 -5.95 4.37 20.23
N CYS A 67 -5.78 5.14 19.15
CA CYS A 67 -4.66 4.98 18.23
C CYS A 67 -3.32 5.41 18.86
N LEU A 68 -3.33 6.39 19.77
CA LEU A 68 -2.13 6.87 20.48
C LEU A 68 -1.48 5.80 21.35
N GLU A 69 -2.28 4.94 21.99
CA GLU A 69 -1.74 3.83 22.79
C GLU A 69 -1.24 2.67 21.91
N LYS A 70 -1.85 2.45 20.73
CA LYS A 70 -1.38 1.45 19.75
C LYS A 70 -0.07 1.83 19.06
N VAL A 71 0.28 3.12 18.98
CA VAL A 71 1.57 3.56 18.40
C VAL A 71 2.77 2.99 19.17
N LYS A 72 2.65 2.72 20.48
CA LYS A 72 3.70 2.06 21.28
C LYS A 72 3.86 0.57 20.98
N GLN A 73 2.84 -0.08 20.40
CA GLN A 73 2.79 -1.53 20.15
C GLN A 73 3.49 -1.94 18.83
N TYR A 74 3.78 -1.01 17.91
CA TYR A 74 4.43 -1.32 16.63
C TYR A 74 5.86 -1.86 16.76
N LEU A 75 6.49 -1.73 17.93
CA LEU A 75 7.78 -2.36 18.22
C LEU A 75 7.67 -3.90 18.43
N PHE A 76 6.47 -4.45 18.59
CA PHE A 76 6.27 -5.87 18.94
C PHE A 76 5.81 -6.76 17.76
N LEU A 77 5.41 -6.19 16.62
CA LEU A 77 4.87 -6.97 15.50
C LEU A 77 5.92 -7.57 14.56
N LEU A 78 7.21 -7.38 14.82
CA LEU A 78 8.29 -7.88 13.94
C LEU A 78 8.55 -9.40 14.00
N ASN A 79 7.78 -10.19 14.76
CA ASN A 79 8.12 -11.61 14.99
C ASN A 79 7.03 -12.65 14.71
N HIS A 80 5.87 -12.32 14.13
CA HIS A 80 4.85 -13.35 13.90
C HIS A 80 4.00 -13.17 12.64
N GLU A 81 4.63 -13.15 11.47
CA GLU A 81 3.94 -13.37 10.20
C GLU A 81 4.56 -14.55 9.42
N ASN A 82 4.41 -15.76 9.98
CA ASN A 82 4.35 -16.97 9.15
C ASN A 82 2.86 -17.24 8.86
N LEU A 83 2.39 -16.66 7.75
CA LEU A 83 1.00 -16.64 7.31
C LEU A 83 0.54 -18.03 6.83
N THR A 84 -0.10 -18.79 7.71
CA THR A 84 -0.85 -20.02 7.38
C THR A 84 -2.36 -19.79 7.21
N CYS A 85 -2.85 -18.55 7.23
CA CYS A 85 -4.27 -18.25 7.09
C CYS A 85 -4.74 -18.37 5.62
N PHE A 86 -5.52 -19.42 5.34
CA PHE A 86 -6.16 -19.65 4.04
C PHE A 86 -6.96 -18.43 3.54
N CYS A 87 -7.65 -17.71 4.45
CA CYS A 87 -8.41 -16.51 4.10
C CYS A 87 -7.52 -15.38 3.58
N LEU A 88 -6.31 -15.20 4.11
CA LEU A 88 -5.35 -14.20 3.61
C LEU A 88 -4.79 -14.62 2.25
N ARG A 89 -4.61 -15.92 2.01
CA ARG A 89 -4.12 -16.43 0.72
C ARG A 89 -5.14 -16.30 -0.41
N GLU A 90 -6.40 -16.65 -0.15
CA GLU A 90 -7.50 -16.44 -1.11
C GLU A 90 -7.76 -14.95 -1.35
N ARG A 91 -7.54 -14.10 -0.34
CA ARG A 91 -7.62 -12.64 -0.47
C ARG A 91 -6.56 -12.07 -1.41
N CYS A 92 -5.30 -12.48 -1.27
CA CYS A 92 -4.24 -12.06 -2.20
C CYS A 92 -4.56 -12.50 -3.64
N ARG A 93 -5.09 -13.71 -3.83
CA ARG A 93 -5.39 -14.24 -5.17
C ARG A 93 -6.65 -13.65 -5.83
N GLY A 94 -7.69 -13.35 -5.04
CA GLY A 94 -9.01 -12.94 -5.57
C GLY A 94 -9.17 -11.43 -5.78
N ILE A 95 -8.50 -10.58 -5.01
CA ILE A 95 -8.74 -9.12 -4.99
C ILE A 95 -7.77 -8.34 -5.89
N GLU A 96 -6.58 -8.89 -6.18
CA GLU A 96 -5.48 -8.12 -6.78
C GLU A 96 -5.73 -7.58 -8.20
N LEU A 97 -6.54 -8.25 -9.03
CA LEU A 97 -6.69 -7.85 -10.43
C LEU A 97 -7.90 -6.94 -10.67
N GLN A 98 -9.06 -7.24 -10.09
CA GLN A 98 -10.26 -6.42 -10.32
C GLN A 98 -10.20 -5.09 -9.59
N SER A 99 -9.76 -5.08 -8.34
CA SER A 99 -9.68 -3.83 -7.56
C SER A 99 -8.60 -2.88 -8.08
N PHE A 100 -7.54 -3.40 -8.71
CA PHE A 100 -6.49 -2.57 -9.29
C PHE A 100 -7.00 -1.71 -10.46
N TRP A 101 -7.62 -2.32 -11.46
CA TRP A 101 -8.08 -1.58 -12.65
C TRP A 101 -9.19 -0.58 -12.32
N VAL A 102 -10.07 -0.92 -11.38
CA VAL A 102 -11.09 0.02 -10.89
C VAL A 102 -10.41 1.20 -10.17
N CYS A 103 -9.42 0.94 -9.32
CA CYS A 103 -8.67 2.00 -8.64
C CYS A 103 -7.96 2.92 -9.63
N VAL A 104 -7.31 2.36 -10.66
CA VAL A 104 -6.71 3.15 -11.74
C VAL A 104 -7.78 3.99 -12.45
N HIS A 105 -8.91 3.41 -12.85
CA HIS A 105 -9.98 4.16 -13.51
C HIS A 105 -10.49 5.33 -12.67
N VAL A 106 -10.61 5.14 -11.36
CA VAL A 106 -11.05 6.18 -10.42
C VAL A 106 -10.00 7.28 -10.27
N ILE A 107 -8.71 6.93 -10.20
CA ILE A 107 -7.61 7.90 -10.16
C ILE A 107 -7.57 8.74 -11.43
N PHE A 108 -7.77 8.13 -12.61
CA PHE A 108 -7.80 8.87 -13.87
C PHE A 108 -9.11 9.62 -14.12
N GLY A 109 -10.21 9.15 -13.53
CA GLY A 109 -11.54 9.77 -13.64
C GLY A 109 -11.85 10.85 -12.60
N HIS A 110 -10.94 11.07 -11.64
CA HIS A 110 -11.12 11.99 -10.50
C HIS A 110 -12.44 11.77 -9.74
N ASP A 111 -12.88 10.51 -9.62
CA ASP A 111 -14.12 10.16 -8.94
C ASP A 111 -13.88 10.02 -7.42
N ILE A 112 -14.16 11.10 -6.69
CA ILE A 112 -13.97 11.15 -5.23
C ILE A 112 -14.83 10.10 -4.51
N GLN A 113 -16.07 9.91 -4.96
CA GLN A 113 -17.02 9.01 -4.30
C GLN A 113 -16.57 7.56 -4.42
N ALA A 114 -16.22 7.14 -5.64
CA ALA A 114 -15.70 5.79 -5.87
C ALA A 114 -14.37 5.56 -5.13
N ASN A 115 -13.49 6.57 -5.08
CA ASN A 115 -12.22 6.49 -4.33
C ASN A 115 -12.46 6.27 -2.83
N LEU A 116 -13.43 6.99 -2.28
CA LEU A 116 -13.83 6.89 -0.88
C LEU A 116 -14.41 5.50 -0.55
N GLU A 117 -15.34 5.01 -1.37
CA GLU A 117 -15.98 3.70 -1.19
C GLU A 117 -14.96 2.55 -1.25
N MET A 118 -14.05 2.57 -2.21
CA MET A 118 -12.98 1.58 -2.30
C MET A 118 -12.02 1.64 -1.11
N SER A 119 -11.66 2.85 -0.67
CA SER A 119 -10.77 3.05 0.48
C SER A 119 -11.39 2.51 1.77
N PHE A 120 -12.69 2.79 2.00
CA PHE A 120 -13.42 2.25 3.14
C PHE A 120 -13.58 0.72 3.07
N GLY A 121 -13.90 0.17 1.89
CA GLY A 121 -14.00 -1.27 1.68
C GLY A 121 -12.69 -2.01 2.01
N CYS A 122 -11.55 -1.46 1.57
CA CYS A 122 -10.24 -2.01 1.91
C CYS A 122 -9.98 -2.00 3.43
N SER A 123 -10.32 -0.88 4.10
CA SER A 123 -10.14 -0.73 5.56
C SER A 123 -11.00 -1.69 6.37
N GLN A 124 -12.29 -1.84 6.05
CA GLN A 124 -13.19 -2.74 6.77
C GLN A 124 -12.76 -4.22 6.67
N THR A 125 -12.21 -4.58 5.51
CA THR A 125 -11.67 -5.92 5.29
C THR A 125 -10.39 -6.17 6.11
N MET A 126 -9.67 -5.13 6.56
CA MET A 126 -8.53 -5.27 7.49
C MET A 126 -8.96 -5.46 8.95
N THR A 127 -10.18 -5.08 9.33
CA THR A 127 -10.69 -5.21 10.70
C THR A 127 -11.47 -6.50 10.95
N LEU A 128 -12.07 -7.09 9.92
CA LEU A 128 -12.94 -8.29 10.00
C LEU A 128 -12.18 -9.64 10.15
N GLY A 129 -10.86 -9.62 10.31
CA GLY A 129 -10.06 -10.83 10.60
C GLY A 129 -9.72 -11.01 12.08
N ARG A 130 -10.48 -10.37 12.98
CA ARG A 130 -10.14 -10.25 14.41
C ARG A 130 -11.18 -10.91 15.34
N ASP A 131 -11.97 -11.83 14.81
CA ASP A 131 -12.91 -12.68 15.54
C ASP A 131 -12.53 -14.16 15.39
#